data_AF-A0A7S1IPB7-F1
#
_entry.id   AF-A0A7S1IPB7-F1
#
_cell.length_a   1.000
_cell.length_b   1.000
_cell.length_c   1.000
_cell.angle_alpha   90.00
_cell.angle_beta   90.00
_cell.angle_gamma   90.00
#
_symmetry.space_group_name_H-M   'P 1'
#
loop_
_entity.id
_entity.type
_entity.pdbx_description
1 polymer ?
#
loop_
_entity_poly.entity_id
_entity_poly.type
_entity_poly.pdbx_seq_one_letter_code
_entity_poly.pdbx_strand_id
1 'polypeptide(L)'
;MVVRCPAVLSYDVGERMAGLMDAGFSRKEVLRMASRWPPVLRKSSQNKVLMLQQAGLSRAAAIKAVQEYPRLLGYNVEKRIVLLVNAGFQRDQVLKMVRLHPNVLGLDVAARLALLAATGFTPAQALKMAATFPQVLSLDVNKRVQLLQAEGFSRDEVLKMVVSLPQVLGMDAEKRIALLLQAGFTKTQ
;
A
#
# COMPACT_ATOMS: atom_id res chain seq x y z
N MET A 1 7.10 -0.53 24.80
CA MET A 1 5.85 -1.23 24.44
C MET A 1 4.75 -0.95 25.46
N VAL A 2 4.97 -1.21 26.75
CA VAL A 2 4.00 -0.99 27.84
C VAL A 2 3.44 0.45 27.87
N VAL A 3 4.29 1.47 27.72
CA VAL A 3 3.85 2.88 27.65
C VAL A 3 2.97 3.19 26.42
N ARG A 4 3.24 2.57 25.26
CA ARG A 4 2.50 2.80 24.00
C ARG A 4 1.22 1.97 23.92
N CYS A 5 1.04 0.99 24.80
CA CYS A 5 -0.16 0.16 24.89
C CYS A 5 -0.28 -0.42 26.30
N PRO A 6 -0.79 0.35 27.27
CA PRO A 6 -0.96 -0.12 28.64
C PRO A 6 -1.85 -1.35 28.75
N ALA A 7 -2.76 -1.53 27.77
CA ALA A 7 -3.60 -2.70 27.66
C ALA A 7 -2.82 -4.03 27.60
N VAL A 8 -1.53 -4.05 27.22
CA VAL A 8 -0.70 -5.27 27.31
C VAL A 8 -0.59 -5.84 28.73
N LEU A 9 -0.87 -5.03 29.76
CA LEU A 9 -0.91 -5.46 31.15
C LEU A 9 -2.23 -6.16 31.51
N SER A 10 -3.27 -6.04 30.68
CA SER A 10 -4.61 -6.55 30.96
C SER A 10 -4.90 -7.92 30.34
N TYR A 11 -3.92 -8.60 29.76
CA TYR A 11 -4.08 -9.93 29.16
C TYR A 11 -2.77 -10.73 29.22
N ASP A 12 -2.87 -12.06 29.17
CA ASP A 12 -1.72 -12.96 29.15
C ASP A 12 -0.94 -12.81 27.83
N VAL A 13 0.16 -12.06 27.87
CA VAL A 13 1.03 -11.84 26.71
C VAL A 13 1.66 -13.15 26.22
N GLY A 14 1.92 -14.11 27.12
CA GLY A 14 2.49 -15.41 26.77
C GLY A 14 1.55 -16.24 25.89
N GLU A 15 0.29 -16.38 26.30
CA GLU A 15 -0.75 -17.07 25.53
C GLU A 15 -0.95 -16.41 24.16
N ARG A 16 -0.98 -15.08 24.10
CA ARG A 16 -1.18 -14.33 22.85
C ARG A 16 0.00 -14.47 21.89
N MET A 17 1.21 -14.50 22.43
CA MET A 17 2.42 -14.78 21.64
C MET A 17 2.42 -16.23 21.14
N ALA A 18 2.00 -17.19 21.97
CA ALA A 18 1.91 -18.60 21.57
C ALA A 18 0.97 -18.78 20.38
N GLY A 19 -0.22 -18.16 20.39
CA GLY A 19 -1.15 -18.25 19.25
C GLY A 19 -0.61 -17.69 17.93
N LEU A 20 0.26 -16.67 17.97
CA LEU A 20 0.98 -16.20 16.78
C LEU A 20 2.11 -17.15 16.39
N MET A 21 2.77 -17.77 17.36
CA MET A 21 3.81 -18.78 17.09
C MET A 21 3.23 -20.05 16.45
N ASP A 22 2.05 -20.50 16.89
CA ASP A 22 1.31 -21.60 16.28
C ASP A 22 0.88 -21.28 14.83
N ALA A 23 0.60 -20.00 14.54
CA ALA A 23 0.37 -19.52 13.18
C ALA A 23 1.66 -19.49 12.32
N GLY A 24 2.81 -19.85 12.89
CA GLY A 24 4.10 -19.99 12.21
C GLY A 24 4.99 -18.75 12.22
N PHE A 25 4.71 -17.76 13.08
CA PHE A 25 5.62 -16.65 13.29
C PHE A 25 6.70 -17.00 14.32
N SER A 26 7.95 -16.63 14.09
CA SER A 26 8.98 -16.72 15.11
C SER A 26 8.74 -15.70 16.24
N ARG A 27 9.22 -16.00 17.44
CA ARG A 27 9.18 -15.08 18.60
C ARG A 27 9.73 -13.68 18.24
N LYS A 28 10.82 -13.60 17.48
CA LYS A 28 11.43 -12.34 17.03
C LYS A 28 10.48 -11.52 16.15
N GLU A 29 9.75 -12.18 15.26
CA GLU A 29 8.78 -11.52 14.38
C GLU A 29 7.57 -11.02 15.16
N VAL A 30 7.06 -11.80 16.11
CA VAL A 30 5.98 -11.39 17.01
C VAL A 30 6.36 -10.14 17.80
N LEU A 31 7.56 -10.11 18.39
CA LEU A 31 8.07 -8.95 19.12
C LEU A 31 8.21 -7.72 18.23
N ARG A 32 8.69 -7.90 16.99
CA ARG A 32 8.80 -6.82 16.00
C ARG A 32 7.42 -6.26 15.64
N MET A 33 6.44 -7.12 15.39
CA MET A 33 5.07 -6.70 15.10
C MET A 33 4.44 -5.96 16.28
N ALA A 34 4.57 -6.48 17.50
CA ALA A 34 4.06 -5.85 18.71
C ALA A 34 4.72 -4.49 19.00
N SER A 35 5.99 -4.33 18.64
CA SER A 35 6.69 -3.04 18.77
C SER A 35 6.14 -1.96 17.82
N ARG A 36 5.69 -2.35 16.63
CA ARG A 36 5.12 -1.42 15.61
C ARG A 36 3.62 -1.20 15.80
N TRP A 37 2.88 -2.23 16.19
CA TRP A 37 1.44 -2.17 16.43
C TRP A 37 1.07 -3.07 17.61
N PRO A 38 1.23 -2.59 18.86
CA PRO A 38 0.96 -3.37 20.06
C PRO A 38 -0.42 -4.06 20.13
N PRO A 39 -1.51 -3.50 19.57
CA PRO A 39 -2.80 -4.20 19.52
C PRO A 39 -2.81 -5.54 18.77
N VAL A 40 -1.71 -5.90 18.07
CA VAL A 40 -1.51 -7.24 17.49
C VAL A 40 -1.67 -8.36 18.51
N LEU A 41 -1.31 -8.11 19.77
CA LEU A 41 -1.41 -9.08 20.86
C LEU A 41 -2.79 -9.14 21.52
N ARG A 42 -3.70 -8.20 21.18
CA ARG A 42 -5.03 -8.12 21.80
C ARG A 42 -6.09 -8.98 21.10
N LYS A 43 -5.92 -9.27 19.80
CA LYS A 43 -6.90 -10.02 19.00
C LYS A 43 -6.50 -11.50 18.92
N SER A 44 -7.47 -12.40 18.86
CA SER A 44 -7.27 -13.78 18.39
C SER A 44 -6.73 -13.72 16.95
N SER A 45 -5.42 -13.80 16.83
CA SER A 45 -4.66 -13.64 15.59
C SER A 45 -4.44 -14.96 14.86
N GLN A 46 -4.92 -16.09 15.42
CA GLN A 46 -4.79 -17.42 14.81
C GLN A 46 -5.37 -17.46 13.39
N ASN A 47 -6.42 -16.69 13.07
CA ASN A 47 -7.21 -16.95 11.87
C ASN A 47 -7.04 -15.96 10.70
N LYS A 48 -5.94 -15.18 10.64
CA LYS A 48 -5.82 -14.09 9.62
C LYS A 48 -4.69 -14.24 8.62
N VAL A 49 -3.60 -14.92 8.96
CA VAL A 49 -2.65 -15.42 7.95
C VAL A 49 -3.34 -16.45 7.07
N LEU A 50 -4.13 -17.33 7.68
CA LEU A 50 -5.03 -18.26 6.99
C LEU A 50 -5.98 -17.55 6.03
N MET A 51 -6.59 -16.42 6.42
CA MET A 51 -7.45 -15.65 5.50
C MET A 51 -6.70 -15.09 4.29
N LEU A 52 -5.47 -14.61 4.46
CA LEU A 52 -4.64 -14.18 3.32
C LEU A 52 -4.28 -15.38 2.42
N GLN A 53 -4.04 -16.55 3.01
CA GLN A 53 -3.80 -17.77 2.25
C GLN A 53 -5.04 -18.24 1.49
N GLN A 54 -6.20 -18.28 2.14
CA GLN A 54 -7.49 -18.58 1.53
C GLN A 54 -7.85 -17.59 0.41
N ALA A 55 -7.43 -16.33 0.56
CA ALA A 55 -7.60 -15.34 -0.50
C ALA A 55 -6.70 -15.59 -1.73
N GLY A 56 -5.64 -16.38 -1.58
CA GLY A 56 -4.73 -16.80 -2.67
C GLY A 56 -3.25 -16.45 -2.47
N LEU A 57 -2.83 -15.90 -1.33
CA LEU A 57 -1.40 -15.65 -1.07
C LEU A 57 -0.69 -16.92 -0.61
N SER A 58 0.58 -17.07 -0.99
CA SER A 58 1.42 -18.09 -0.34
C SER A 58 1.61 -17.76 1.14
N ARG A 59 1.86 -18.78 1.97
CA ARG A 59 2.10 -18.59 3.41
C ARG A 59 3.20 -17.57 3.69
N ALA A 60 4.31 -17.66 2.96
CA ALA A 60 5.44 -16.73 3.09
C ALA A 60 5.03 -15.28 2.73
N ALA A 61 4.26 -15.09 1.66
CA ALA A 61 3.74 -13.76 1.28
C ALA A 61 2.77 -13.21 2.32
N ALA A 62 1.88 -14.04 2.88
CA ALA A 62 0.95 -13.64 3.92
C ALA A 62 1.68 -13.22 5.21
N ILE A 63 2.68 -13.99 5.64
CA ILE A 63 3.52 -13.67 6.80
C ILE A 63 4.22 -12.33 6.58
N LYS A 64 4.88 -12.14 5.42
CA LYS A 64 5.58 -10.89 5.08
C LYS A 64 4.64 -9.69 5.07
N ALA A 65 3.46 -9.83 4.46
CA ALA A 65 2.45 -8.78 4.41
C ALA A 65 2.00 -8.34 5.81
N VAL A 66 1.78 -9.30 6.72
CA VAL A 66 1.40 -9.00 8.12
C VAL A 66 2.55 -8.36 8.89
N GLN A 67 3.80 -8.76 8.67
CA GLN A 67 4.96 -8.12 9.31
C GLN A 67 5.15 -6.68 8.87
N GLU A 68 4.95 -6.41 7.59
CA GLU A 68 5.04 -5.06 7.01
C GLU A 68 3.88 -4.18 7.47
N TYR A 69 2.66 -4.73 7.53
CA TYR A 69 1.46 -4.01 7.93
C TYR A 69 0.60 -4.81 8.93
N PRO A 70 0.97 -4.82 10.24
CA PRO A 70 0.27 -5.63 11.25
C PRO A 70 -1.21 -5.28 11.42
N ARG A 71 -1.61 -4.06 11.05
CA ARG A 71 -3.01 -3.60 11.05
C ARG A 71 -3.92 -4.46 10.16
N LEU A 72 -3.37 -5.22 9.20
CA LEU A 72 -4.13 -6.23 8.44
C LEU A 72 -4.89 -7.19 9.35
N LEU A 73 -4.31 -7.54 10.49
CA LEU A 73 -4.95 -8.38 11.49
C LEU A 73 -6.17 -7.72 12.15
N GLY A 74 -6.41 -6.44 11.88
CA GLY A 74 -7.62 -5.74 12.24
C GLY A 74 -8.77 -5.92 11.25
N TYR A 75 -8.48 -6.24 9.98
CA TYR A 75 -9.45 -6.19 8.89
C TYR A 75 -10.13 -7.53 8.58
N ASN A 76 -11.25 -7.48 7.86
CA ASN A 76 -11.79 -8.60 7.10
C ASN A 76 -11.14 -8.56 5.71
N VAL A 77 -10.15 -9.43 5.49
CA VAL A 77 -9.31 -9.41 4.28
C VAL A 77 -10.13 -9.67 3.02
N GLU A 78 -10.99 -10.69 3.02
CA GLU A 78 -11.79 -11.04 1.85
C GLU A 78 -12.74 -9.90 1.47
N LYS A 79 -13.41 -9.28 2.45
CA LYS A 79 -14.27 -8.12 2.18
C LYS A 79 -13.48 -6.97 1.54
N ARG A 80 -12.24 -6.71 1.98
CA ARG A 80 -11.39 -5.67 1.39
C ARG A 80 -10.93 -6.01 -0.03
N ILE A 81 -10.64 -7.28 -0.31
CA ILE A 81 -10.29 -7.75 -1.65
C ILE A 81 -11.49 -7.59 -2.59
N VAL A 82 -12.69 -8.00 -2.16
CA VAL A 82 -13.92 -7.84 -2.95
C VAL A 82 -14.20 -6.37 -3.28
N LEU A 83 -13.96 -5.45 -2.34
CA LEU A 83 -14.11 -4.01 -2.61
C LEU A 83 -13.15 -3.51 -3.71
N LEU A 84 -11.92 -4.02 -3.75
CA LEU A 84 -10.96 -3.70 -4.80
C LEU A 84 -11.39 -4.30 -6.14
N VAL A 85 -11.88 -5.54 -6.15
CA VAL A 85 -12.39 -6.17 -7.37
C VAL A 85 -13.59 -5.39 -7.91
N ASN A 86 -14.53 -5.00 -7.05
CA ASN A 86 -15.68 -4.18 -7.43
C ASN A 86 -15.31 -2.76 -7.90
N ALA A 87 -14.14 -2.25 -7.50
CA ALA A 87 -13.60 -1.00 -8.01
C ALA A 87 -13.02 -1.12 -9.44
N GLY A 88 -12.92 -2.34 -9.99
CA GLY A 88 -12.48 -2.60 -11.36
C GLY A 88 -11.11 -3.28 -11.48
N PHE A 89 -10.49 -3.70 -10.37
CA PHE A 89 -9.24 -4.46 -10.42
C PHE A 89 -9.49 -5.96 -10.65
N GLN A 90 -8.58 -6.61 -11.36
CA GLN A 90 -8.60 -8.07 -11.43
C GLN A 90 -8.12 -8.68 -10.11
N ARG A 91 -8.65 -9.85 -9.73
CA ARG A 91 -8.33 -10.46 -8.42
C ARG A 91 -6.84 -10.74 -8.28
N ASP A 92 -6.18 -11.23 -9.33
CA ASP A 92 -4.73 -11.47 -9.37
C ASP A 92 -3.91 -10.17 -9.18
N GLN A 93 -4.35 -9.07 -9.79
CA GLN A 93 -3.77 -7.74 -9.58
C GLN A 93 -3.90 -7.35 -8.11
N VAL A 94 -5.08 -7.52 -7.51
CA VAL A 94 -5.30 -7.23 -6.09
C VAL A 94 -4.36 -8.05 -5.21
N LEU A 95 -4.24 -9.35 -5.44
CA LEU A 95 -3.34 -10.20 -4.63
C LEU A 95 -1.87 -9.76 -4.80
N LYS A 96 -1.45 -9.38 -6.01
CA LYS A 96 -0.12 -8.80 -6.26
C LYS A 96 0.08 -7.48 -5.50
N MET A 97 -0.93 -6.60 -5.51
CA MET A 97 -0.91 -5.33 -4.76
C MET A 97 -0.80 -5.58 -3.26
N VAL A 98 -1.58 -6.50 -2.69
CA VAL A 98 -1.54 -6.85 -1.26
C VAL A 98 -0.18 -7.43 -0.87
N ARG A 99 0.41 -8.26 -1.72
CA ARG A 99 1.73 -8.85 -1.50
C ARG A 99 2.84 -7.81 -1.45
N LEU A 100 2.78 -6.78 -2.30
CA LEU A 100 3.81 -5.75 -2.42
C LEU A 100 3.56 -4.54 -1.51
N HIS A 101 2.29 -4.22 -1.25
CA HIS A 101 1.80 -3.03 -0.56
C HIS A 101 0.56 -3.36 0.27
N PRO A 102 0.71 -4.11 1.38
CA PRO A 102 -0.42 -4.59 2.18
C PRO A 102 -1.28 -3.47 2.77
N ASN A 103 -0.76 -2.25 2.89
CA ASN A 103 -1.52 -1.07 3.30
C ASN A 103 -2.66 -0.71 2.36
N VAL A 104 -2.67 -1.19 1.10
CA VAL A 104 -3.76 -0.97 0.14
C VAL A 104 -5.13 -1.41 0.68
N LEU A 105 -5.18 -2.47 1.50
CA LEU A 105 -6.43 -2.96 2.10
C LEU A 105 -6.99 -2.01 3.17
N GLY A 106 -6.19 -1.06 3.65
CA GLY A 106 -6.62 -0.03 4.59
C GLY A 106 -7.10 1.27 3.92
N LEU A 107 -6.95 1.41 2.60
CA LEU A 107 -7.31 2.62 1.88
C LEU A 107 -8.77 2.60 1.43
N ASP A 108 -9.36 3.78 1.29
CA ASP A 108 -10.59 3.98 0.54
C ASP A 108 -10.26 4.11 -0.95
N VAL A 109 -10.10 2.98 -1.63
CA VAL A 109 -9.60 2.96 -3.01
C VAL A 109 -10.57 3.62 -3.99
N ALA A 110 -11.88 3.54 -3.77
CA ALA A 110 -12.86 4.21 -4.62
C ALA A 110 -12.67 5.74 -4.57
N ALA A 111 -12.55 6.31 -3.38
CA ALA A 111 -12.27 7.74 -3.23
C ALA A 111 -10.92 8.14 -3.85
N ARG A 112 -9.88 7.31 -3.70
CA ARG A 112 -8.56 7.58 -4.28
C ARG A 112 -8.55 7.52 -5.80
N LEU A 113 -9.27 6.58 -6.42
CA LEU A 113 -9.44 6.53 -7.87
C LEU A 113 -10.20 7.75 -8.40
N ALA A 114 -11.23 8.21 -7.67
CA ALA A 114 -11.96 9.43 -8.02
C ALA A 114 -11.06 10.68 -7.99
N LEU A 115 -10.11 10.78 -7.05
CA LEU A 115 -9.13 11.86 -7.02
C LEU A 115 -8.18 11.82 -8.23
N LEU A 116 -7.78 10.63 -8.67
CA LEU A 116 -6.99 10.49 -9.90
C LEU A 116 -7.80 10.93 -11.12
N ALA A 117 -9.09 10.56 -11.17
CA ALA A 117 -9.97 11.02 -12.24
C ALA A 117 -10.12 12.55 -12.25
N ALA A 118 -10.31 13.17 -11.08
CA ALA A 118 -10.37 14.63 -10.93
C ALA A 118 -9.05 15.33 -11.33
N THR A 119 -7.91 14.63 -11.29
CA THR A 119 -6.63 15.13 -11.78
C THR A 119 -6.54 15.13 -13.31
N GLY A 120 -7.44 14.42 -14.00
CA GLY A 120 -7.51 14.35 -15.47
C GLY A 120 -7.10 12.99 -16.05
N PHE A 121 -6.89 11.97 -15.21
CA PHE A 121 -6.67 10.60 -15.70
C PHE A 121 -8.00 9.91 -16.02
N THR A 122 -8.03 9.09 -17.07
CA THR A 122 -9.22 8.25 -17.31
C THR A 122 -9.33 7.17 -16.24
N PRO A 123 -10.54 6.62 -15.96
CA PRO A 123 -10.71 5.52 -15.02
C PRO A 123 -9.79 4.33 -15.33
N ALA A 124 -9.63 3.99 -16.62
CA ALA A 124 -8.74 2.91 -17.06
C ALA A 124 -7.27 3.22 -16.78
N GLN A 125 -6.82 4.46 -16.99
CA GLN A 125 -5.47 4.89 -16.62
C GLN A 125 -5.26 4.82 -15.11
N ALA A 126 -6.20 5.33 -14.31
CA ALA A 126 -6.12 5.30 -12.85
C ALA A 126 -5.99 3.86 -12.32
N LEU A 127 -6.81 2.93 -12.82
CA LEU A 127 -6.73 1.50 -12.48
C LEU A 127 -5.37 0.90 -12.88
N LYS A 128 -4.92 1.15 -14.11
CA LYS A 128 -3.62 0.67 -14.59
C LYS A 128 -2.47 1.16 -13.70
N MET A 129 -2.43 2.46 -13.39
CA MET A 129 -1.40 3.04 -12.53
C MET A 129 -1.44 2.47 -11.11
N ALA A 130 -2.63 2.32 -10.53
CA ALA A 130 -2.77 1.75 -9.20
C ALA A 130 -2.37 0.27 -9.15
N ALA A 131 -2.62 -0.50 -10.20
CA ALA A 131 -2.21 -1.90 -10.28
C ALA A 131 -0.69 -2.09 -10.40
N THR A 132 0.00 -1.17 -11.11
CA THR A 132 1.46 -1.22 -11.30
C THR A 132 2.24 -0.52 -10.18
N PHE A 133 1.67 0.54 -9.60
CA PHE A 133 2.27 1.35 -8.56
C PHE A 133 1.22 1.73 -7.49
N PRO A 134 0.85 0.82 -6.58
CA PRO A 134 -0.22 1.03 -5.59
C PRO A 134 -0.04 2.25 -4.68
N GLN A 135 1.21 2.71 -4.52
CA GLN A 135 1.55 3.91 -3.76
C GLN A 135 0.87 5.17 -4.32
N VAL A 136 0.51 5.19 -5.61
CA VAL A 136 -0.25 6.29 -6.24
C VAL A 136 -1.56 6.58 -5.49
N LEU A 137 -2.17 5.57 -4.86
CA LEU A 137 -3.40 5.72 -4.08
C LEU A 137 -3.18 6.42 -2.72
N SER A 138 -1.94 6.66 -2.33
CA SER A 138 -1.58 7.35 -1.08
C SER A 138 -0.91 8.70 -1.31
N LEU A 139 -0.61 9.05 -2.56
CA LEU A 139 0.07 10.30 -2.92
C LEU A 139 -0.93 11.41 -3.22
N ASP A 140 -0.50 12.65 -3.01
CA ASP A 140 -1.17 13.83 -3.56
C ASP A 140 -0.70 14.02 -5.02
N VAL A 141 -1.38 13.32 -5.92
CA VAL A 141 -1.03 13.29 -7.34
C VAL A 141 -1.24 14.65 -8.01
N ASN A 142 -2.30 15.38 -7.64
CA ASN A 142 -2.58 16.68 -8.21
C ASN A 142 -1.46 17.68 -7.89
N LYS A 143 -1.00 17.72 -6.62
CA LYS A 143 0.14 18.56 -6.24
C LYS A 143 1.40 18.23 -7.04
N ARG A 144 1.71 16.95 -7.23
CA ARG A 144 2.91 16.52 -7.98
C ARG A 144 2.83 16.84 -9.46
N VAL A 145 1.65 16.70 -10.07
CA VAL A 145 1.39 17.15 -11.44
C VAL A 145 1.65 18.66 -11.57
N GLN A 146 1.16 19.47 -10.62
CA GLN A 146 1.39 20.92 -10.62
C GLN A 146 2.87 21.29 -10.50
N LEU A 147 3.64 20.58 -9.67
CA LEU A 147 5.08 20.83 -9.56
C LEU A 147 5.83 20.50 -10.86
N LEU A 148 5.47 19.40 -11.53
CA LEU A 148 6.03 19.08 -12.85
C LEU A 148 5.65 20.13 -13.92
N GLN A 149 4.43 20.69 -13.84
CA GLN A 149 4.04 21.79 -14.72
C GLN A 149 4.85 23.07 -14.45
N ALA A 150 5.25 23.33 -13.20
CA ALA A 150 6.08 24.49 -12.85
C ALA A 150 7.49 24.43 -13.47
N GLU A 151 7.99 23.23 -13.77
CA GLU A 151 9.22 23.02 -14.56
C GLU A 151 9.01 23.28 -16.06
N GLY A 152 7.80 23.70 -16.48
CA GLY A 152 7.45 24.12 -17.82
C GLY A 152 7.08 22.96 -18.76
N PHE A 153 6.50 21.89 -18.23
CA PHE A 153 5.81 20.87 -19.02
C PHE A 153 4.34 21.23 -19.16
N SER A 154 3.75 20.98 -20.32
CA SER A 154 2.31 21.09 -20.49
C SER A 154 1.58 20.03 -19.66
N ARG A 155 0.30 20.28 -19.35
CA ARG A 155 -0.52 19.34 -18.58
C ARG A 155 -0.56 17.97 -19.25
N ASP A 156 -0.75 17.91 -20.57
CA ASP A 156 -0.88 16.66 -21.31
C ASP A 156 0.42 15.85 -21.34
N GLU A 157 1.57 16.52 -21.44
CA GLU A 157 2.88 15.86 -21.34
C GLU A 157 3.08 15.23 -19.97
N VAL A 158 2.73 15.95 -18.89
CA VAL A 158 2.83 15.42 -17.52
C VAL A 158 1.90 14.22 -17.34
N LEU A 159 0.64 14.31 -17.77
CA LEU A 159 -0.29 13.18 -17.65
C LEU A 159 0.22 11.96 -18.44
N LYS A 160 0.73 12.15 -19.65
CA LYS A 160 1.32 11.08 -20.47
C LYS A 160 2.54 10.44 -19.80
N MET A 161 3.41 11.26 -19.23
CA MET A 161 4.60 10.83 -18.48
C MET A 161 4.22 10.01 -17.23
N VAL A 162 3.21 10.47 -16.49
CA VAL A 162 2.74 9.80 -15.28
C VAL A 162 2.06 8.47 -15.62
N VAL A 163 1.28 8.39 -16.72
CA VAL A 163 0.65 7.15 -17.16
C VAL A 163 1.69 6.11 -17.62
N SER A 164 2.77 6.55 -18.26
CA SER A 164 3.85 5.64 -18.70
C SER A 164 4.73 5.19 -17.54
N LEU A 165 5.02 6.08 -16.58
CA LEU A 165 5.87 5.80 -15.43
C LEU A 165 5.33 6.45 -14.14
N PRO A 166 4.33 5.83 -13.47
CA PRO A 166 3.71 6.40 -12.27
C PRO A 166 4.69 6.64 -11.11
N GLN A 167 5.83 5.94 -11.10
CA GLN A 167 6.90 6.09 -10.13
C GLN A 167 7.54 7.49 -10.15
N VAL A 168 7.37 8.25 -11.25
CA VAL A 168 7.77 9.67 -11.30
C VAL A 168 7.10 10.47 -10.18
N LEU A 169 5.87 10.10 -9.79
CA LEU A 169 5.17 10.69 -8.65
C LEU A 169 5.73 10.25 -7.30
N GLY A 170 6.54 9.19 -7.21
CA GLY A 170 7.16 8.76 -5.96
C GLY A 170 8.54 9.39 -5.72
N MET A 171 9.16 9.86 -6.80
CA MET A 171 10.49 10.45 -6.80
C MET A 171 10.39 11.96 -6.54
N ASP A 172 11.48 12.57 -6.07
CA ASP A 172 11.71 14.03 -6.21
C ASP A 172 11.96 14.32 -7.71
N ALA A 173 10.99 13.98 -8.56
CA ALA A 173 11.12 13.99 -10.00
C ALA A 173 11.38 15.39 -10.52
N GLU A 174 10.82 16.41 -9.86
CA GLU A 174 10.99 17.81 -10.17
C GLU A 174 12.47 18.21 -10.05
N LYS A 175 13.13 17.83 -8.96
CA LYS A 175 14.57 18.06 -8.78
C LYS A 175 15.41 17.34 -9.84
N ARG A 176 15.07 16.09 -10.15
CA ARG A 176 15.80 15.29 -11.15
C ARG A 176 15.63 15.86 -12.56
N ILE A 177 14.42 16.29 -12.90
CA ILE A 177 14.10 16.91 -14.17
C ILE A 177 14.83 18.24 -14.30
N ALA A 178 14.81 19.11 -13.27
CA ALA A 178 15.57 20.35 -13.26
C ALA A 178 17.07 20.11 -13.52
N LEU A 179 17.67 19.10 -12.89
CA LEU A 179 19.06 18.71 -13.13
C LEU A 179 19.32 18.22 -14.56
N LEU A 180 18.40 17.44 -15.14
CA LEU A 180 18.52 16.97 -16.53
C LEU A 180 18.42 18.12 -17.53
N LEU A 181 17.51 19.07 -17.30
CA LEU A 181 17.37 20.26 -18.14
C LEU A 181 18.63 21.13 -18.06
N GLN A 182 19.22 21.29 -16.86
CA GLN A 182 20.52 21.97 -16.68
C GLN A 182 21.67 21.24 -17.39
N ALA A 183 21.62 19.91 -17.45
CA ALA A 183 22.60 19.10 -18.17
C ALA A 183 22.39 19.07 -19.70
N GLY A 184 21.44 19.86 -20.24
CA GLY A 184 21.21 20.00 -21.67
C GLY A 184 20.27 18.97 -22.29
N PHE A 185 19.60 18.14 -21.47
CA PHE A 185 18.54 17.26 -21.97
C PHE A 185 17.31 18.10 -22.34
N THR A 186 16.72 17.83 -23.50
CA THR A 186 15.53 18.54 -23.98
C THR A 186 14.24 17.89 -23.48
N LYS A 187 13.18 18.69 -23.36
CA LYS A 187 11.85 18.23 -22.89
C LYS A 187 11.15 17.30 -23.87
N THR A 188 11.54 17.34 -25.14
CA THR A 188 11.09 16.46 -26.22
C THR A 188 12.26 16.17 -27.17
N GLN A 189 12.12 15.15 -28.02
CA GLN A 189 12.78 15.18 -29.33
C GLN A 189 12.24 16.35 -30.16
#